data_AF-A0A4Y7KRG9-F1
#
_entry.id   AF-A0A4Y7KRG9-F1
#
_cell.length_a   1.000
_cell.length_b   1.000
_cell.length_c   1.000
_cell.angle_alpha   90.00
_cell.angle_beta   90.00
_cell.angle_gamma   90.00
#
_symmetry.space_group_name_H-M   'P 1'
#
loop_
_entity.id
_entity.type
_entity.pdbx_description
1 polymer ?
#
loop_
_entity_poly.entity_id
_entity_poly.type
_entity_poly.pdbx_seq_one_letter_code
_entity_poly.pdbx_strand_id
1 'polypeptide(L)'
;MDGNIIIGDVHEMMTESTGAVSMPHGLGHLLGIDTHDPGGYPKEIERPKEPGLKSLRTARDLREGMCTIMSHRIRERTAAIEKELEGFS
;
A
#
# COMPACT_ATOMS: atom_id res chain seq x y z
N MET A 1 0.85 -19.43 -15.01
CA MET A 1 -0.38 -18.62 -15.14
C MET A 1 0.09 -17.19 -15.13
N ASP A 2 0.16 -16.57 -16.30
CA ASP A 2 0.53 -15.15 -16.42
C ASP A 2 -0.76 -14.35 -16.27
N GLY A 3 -0.91 -13.71 -15.11
CA GLY A 3 -2.12 -12.99 -14.71
C GLY A 3 -2.23 -11.64 -15.40
N ASN A 4 -2.37 -11.63 -16.73
CA ASN A 4 -2.49 -10.48 -17.64
C ASN A 4 -3.73 -9.59 -17.36
N ILE A 5 -3.87 -9.12 -16.13
CA ILE A 5 -4.99 -8.31 -15.63
C ILE A 5 -4.77 -6.83 -16.00
N ILE A 6 -3.51 -6.38 -16.01
CA ILE A 6 -3.11 -5.04 -16.44
C ILE A 6 -1.89 -5.22 -17.36
N ILE A 7 -1.89 -4.50 -18.50
CA ILE A 7 -0.83 -4.57 -19.51
C ILE A 7 -0.38 -3.13 -19.82
N GLY A 8 0.92 -2.89 -19.84
CA GLY A 8 1.52 -1.58 -20.07
C GLY A 8 2.95 -1.50 -19.53
N ASP A 9 3.52 -0.30 -19.48
CA ASP A 9 4.84 -0.07 -18.89
C ASP A 9 4.78 -0.02 -17.36
N VAL A 10 5.69 -0.73 -16.69
CA VAL A 10 5.70 -0.83 -15.23
C VAL A 10 6.11 0.49 -14.57
N HIS A 11 6.99 1.28 -15.18
CA HIS A 11 7.39 2.56 -14.61
C HIS A 11 6.22 3.55 -14.64
N GLU A 12 5.46 3.60 -15.74
CA GLU A 12 4.25 4.41 -15.83
C GLU A 12 3.22 4.00 -14.77
N MET A 13 2.98 2.69 -14.59
CA MET A 13 2.06 2.20 -13.55
C MET A 13 2.51 2.56 -12.13
N MET A 14 3.81 2.59 -11.87
CA MET A 14 4.36 2.99 -10.57
C MET A 14 4.21 4.48 -10.33
N THR A 15 4.44 5.32 -11.35
CA THR A 15 4.21 6.77 -11.29
C THR A 15 2.75 7.08 -10.96
N GLU A 16 1.81 6.37 -11.59
CA GLU A 16 0.37 6.55 -11.37
C GLU A 16 -0.16 5.81 -10.13
N SER A 17 0.71 5.10 -9.40
CA SER A 17 0.34 4.32 -8.21
C SER A 17 -0.79 3.29 -8.46
N THR A 18 -0.88 2.72 -9.66
CA THR A 18 -1.95 1.78 -10.06
C THR A 18 -2.06 0.57 -9.13
N GLY A 19 -0.95 0.15 -8.51
CA GLY A 19 -0.92 -0.91 -7.51
C GLY A 19 -1.81 -0.67 -6.28
N ALA A 20 -2.12 0.59 -5.96
CA ALA A 20 -3.04 0.95 -4.88
C ALA A 20 -4.47 0.44 -5.10
N VAL A 21 -4.86 0.18 -6.36
CA VAL A 21 -6.17 -0.39 -6.69
C VAL A 21 -6.25 -1.82 -6.16
N SER A 22 -5.24 -2.65 -6.42
CA SER A 22 -5.23 -4.06 -6.01
C SER A 22 -4.76 -4.24 -4.56
N MET A 23 -4.01 -3.29 -4.01
CA MET A 23 -3.59 -3.24 -2.61
C MET A 23 -4.04 -1.93 -1.94
N PRO A 24 -5.34 -1.78 -1.60
CA PRO A 24 -5.87 -0.56 -1.00
C PRO A 24 -5.49 -0.37 0.48
N HIS A 25 -4.68 -1.28 1.04
CA HIS A 25 -4.20 -1.26 2.41
C HIS A 25 -2.68 -1.05 2.44
N GLY A 26 -2.17 -0.61 3.60
CA GLY A 26 -0.74 -0.54 3.83
C GLY A 26 -0.08 -1.93 3.79
N LEU A 27 1.23 -1.94 3.57
CA LEU A 27 2.04 -3.15 3.57
C LEU A 27 2.08 -3.83 4.95
N GLY A 28 1.97 -3.05 6.03
CA GLY A 28 2.22 -3.56 7.36
C GLY A 28 2.00 -2.54 8.46
N HIS A 29 2.23 -3.00 9.70
CA HIS A 29 2.16 -2.19 10.90
C HIS A 29 3.00 -2.77 12.02
N LEU A 30 3.30 -1.93 13.01
CA LEU A 30 3.93 -2.38 14.25
C LEU A 30 3.00 -3.37 14.97
N LEU A 31 3.60 -4.40 15.56
CA LEU A 31 2.93 -5.39 16.39
C LEU A 31 3.58 -5.38 17.77
N GLY A 32 2.76 -5.33 18.81
CA GLY A 32 3.20 -5.29 20.20
C GLY A 32 2.14 -5.85 21.12
N ILE A 33 1.77 -5.08 22.14
CA ILE A 33 0.63 -5.43 23.02
C ILE A 33 -0.67 -5.33 22.22
N ASP A 34 -0.78 -4.27 21.42
CA ASP A 34 -1.90 -4.09 20.49
C ASP A 34 -1.56 -4.68 19.13
N THR A 35 -2.59 -5.22 18.44
CA THR A 35 -2.45 -5.67 17.05
C THR A 35 -1.91 -4.53 16.18
N HIS A 36 -2.47 -3.32 16.32
CA HIS A 36 -1.98 -2.12 15.66
C HIS A 36 -1.24 -1.25 16.68
N ASP A 37 -0.02 -1.64 17.04
CA ASP A 37 0.75 -0.98 18.10
C ASP A 37 1.02 0.51 17.76
N PRO A 38 0.94 1.42 18.74
CA PRO A 38 1.11 2.86 18.51
C PRO A 38 2.57 3.24 18.17
N GLY A 39 2.77 4.49 17.76
CA GLY A 39 4.12 5.03 17.49
C GLY A 39 4.67 4.77 16.08
N GLY A 40 3.82 4.32 15.15
CA GLY A 40 4.18 4.21 13.73
C GLY A 40 4.43 5.57 13.03
N TYR A 41 3.87 6.65 13.55
CA TYR A 41 4.06 8.03 13.07
C TYR A 41 4.53 8.93 14.23
N PRO A 42 5.85 9.18 14.34
CA PRO A 42 6.41 10.22 15.21
C PRO A 42 5.89 11.62 14.84
N LYS A 43 6.05 12.60 15.74
CA LYS A 43 5.50 13.96 15.55
C LYS A 43 6.04 14.67 14.31
N GLU A 44 7.23 14.31 13.88
CA GLU A 44 7.96 14.91 12.77
C GLU A 44 7.61 14.26 11.42
N ILE A 45 6.88 13.14 11.42
CA ILE A 45 6.56 12.38 10.21
C ILE A 45 5.06 12.43 9.97
N GLU A 46 4.67 13.16 8.93
CA GLU A 46 3.29 13.16 8.46
C GLU A 46 2.97 11.93 7.61
N ARG A 47 1.71 11.49 7.67
CA ARG A 47 1.23 10.39 6.84
C ARG A 47 1.07 10.86 5.38
N PRO A 48 1.65 10.15 4.40
CA PRO A 48 1.42 10.45 2.99
C PRO A 48 -0.07 10.41 2.63
N LYS A 49 -0.49 11.29 1.72
CA LYS A 49 -1.90 11.37 1.27
C LYS A 49 -2.14 10.60 -0.04
N GLU A 50 -1.06 10.16 -0.68
CA GLU A 50 -1.08 9.44 -1.95
C GLU A 50 -1.89 8.13 -1.86
N PRO A 51 -2.54 7.73 -2.97
CA PRO A 51 -3.24 6.44 -3.06
C PRO A 51 -2.33 5.27 -2.63
N GLY A 52 -2.89 4.32 -1.87
CA GLY A 52 -2.13 3.22 -1.29
C GLY A 52 -1.36 3.63 -0.03
N LEU A 53 -0.45 4.60 -0.14
CA LEU A 53 0.43 5.01 0.97
C LEU A 53 -0.34 5.62 2.15
N LYS A 54 -1.47 6.29 1.90
CA LYS A 54 -2.36 6.79 2.97
C LYS A 54 -2.89 5.72 3.93
N SER A 55 -2.84 4.45 3.53
CA SER A 55 -3.26 3.32 4.34
C SER A 55 -2.10 2.70 5.16
N LEU A 56 -0.86 3.21 5.02
CA LEU A 56 0.28 2.77 5.83
C LEU A 56 0.09 3.17 7.30
N ARG A 57 0.43 2.26 8.20
CA ARG A 57 0.32 2.47 9.64
C ARG A 57 1.65 2.83 10.30
N THR A 58 2.75 2.78 9.56
CA THR A 58 4.07 3.18 10.02
C THR A 58 4.86 3.79 8.86
N ALA A 59 5.59 4.87 9.13
CA ALA A 59 6.54 5.50 8.20
C ALA A 59 7.91 5.71 8.86
N ARG A 60 8.14 5.07 10.02
CA ARG A 60 9.41 5.14 10.74
C ARG A 60 10.45 4.20 10.14
N ASP A 61 11.72 4.56 10.33
CA ASP A 61 12.83 3.65 10.05
C ASP A 61 12.77 2.42 10.96
N LEU A 62 12.95 1.24 10.35
CA LEU A 62 13.03 -0.02 11.08
C LEU A 62 14.33 -0.06 11.89
N ARG A 63 14.22 -0.40 13.17
CA ARG A 63 15.35 -0.58 14.09
C ARG A 63 15.30 -1.97 14.69
N GLU A 64 16.46 -2.45 15.12
CA GLU A 64 16.56 -3.72 15.84
C GLU A 64 15.60 -3.75 17.05
N GLY A 65 14.97 -4.91 17.28
CA GLY A 65 13.99 -5.10 18.33
C GLY A 65 12.56 -4.67 17.99
N MET A 66 12.32 -4.04 16.83
CA MET A 66 10.95 -3.77 16.36
C MET A 66 10.31 -5.03 15.77
N CYS A 67 9.05 -5.26 16.11
CA CYS A 67 8.22 -6.30 15.49
C CYS A 67 7.20 -5.66 14.55
N THR A 68 7.12 -6.15 13.31
CA THR A 68 6.21 -5.63 12.28
C THR A 68 5.51 -6.76 11.54
N ILE A 69 4.22 -6.60 11.27
CA ILE A 69 3.47 -7.48 10.38
C ILE A 69 3.67 -7.03 8.94
N MET A 70 3.96 -7.97 8.04
CA MET A 70 4.06 -7.77 6.60
C MET A 70 2.91 -8.49 5.90
N SER A 71 2.07 -7.75 5.18
CA SER A 71 0.88 -8.23 4.46
C SER A 71 0.97 -7.85 2.98
N HIS A 72 1.40 -8.80 2.17
CA HIS A 72 1.55 -8.67 0.71
C HIS A 72 0.28 -9.09 -0.06
N ARG A 73 -0.89 -9.07 0.59
CA ARG A 73 -2.13 -9.57 -0.02
C ARG A 73 -2.56 -8.65 -1.16
N ILE A 74 -2.65 -9.22 -2.37
CA ILE A 74 -3.29 -8.60 -3.52
C ILE A 74 -4.77 -8.98 -3.52
N ARG A 75 -5.64 -8.01 -3.81
CA ARG A 75 -7.08 -8.22 -3.95
C ARG A 75 -7.47 -8.02 -5.41
N GLU A 76 -8.18 -9.00 -5.96
CA GLU A 76 -8.88 -8.82 -7.22
C GLU A 76 -10.06 -7.87 -6.97
N ARG A 77 -10.01 -6.68 -7.59
CA ARG A 77 -11.02 -5.63 -7.44
C ARG A 77 -11.50 -5.16 -8.81
N THR A 78 -12.07 -6.08 -9.58
CA THR A 78 -12.44 -5.89 -10.99
C THR A 78 -13.13 -4.57 -11.26
N ALA A 79 -14.21 -4.25 -10.54
CA ALA A 79 -14.93 -2.97 -10.73
C ALA A 79 -14.10 -1.72 -10.42
N ALA A 80 -13.12 -1.81 -9.52
CA ALA A 80 -12.23 -0.68 -9.22
C ALA A 80 -11.10 -0.57 -10.26
N ILE A 81 -10.64 -1.71 -10.79
CA ILE A 81 -9.64 -1.77 -11.86
C ILE A 81 -10.23 -1.20 -13.15
N GLU A 82 -11.44 -1.62 -13.53
CA GLU A 82 -12.14 -1.11 -14.72
C GLU A 82 -12.33 0.41 -14.64
N LYS A 83 -12.80 0.92 -13.49
CA LYS A 83 -12.95 2.36 -13.27
C LYS A 83 -11.63 3.12 -13.38
N GLU A 84 -10.53 2.55 -12.90
CA GLU A 84 -9.21 3.17 -13.02
C GLU A 84 -8.79 3.23 -14.50
N LEU A 85 -9.00 2.15 -15.26
CA LEU A 85 -8.68 2.07 -16.69
C LEU A 85 -9.52 3.03 -17.55
N GLU A 86 -10.79 3.25 -17.21
CA GLU A 86 -11.64 4.28 -17.85
C GLU A 86 -11.09 5.70 -17.64
N GLY A 87 -10.31 5.95 -16.59
CA GLY A 87 -9.67 7.24 -16.32
C GLY A 87 -8.43 7.53 -17.17
N PHE A 88 -7.91 6.52 -17.87
CA PHE A 88 -6.73 6.63 -18.76
C PHE A 88 -7.10 6.83 -20.25
N SER A 89 -8.38 6.96 -20.60
CA SER A 89 -8.86 7.18 -21.99
C SER A 89 -8.99 8.65 -22.37
#